data_AF-A0A4P7BFZ5-F1
#
_entry.id   AF-A0A4P7BFZ5-F1
#
_cell.length_a   1.000
_cell.length_b   1.000
_cell.length_c   1.000
_cell.angle_alpha   90.00
_cell.angle_beta   90.00
_cell.angle_gamma   90.00
#
_symmetry.space_group_name_H-M   'P 1'
#
loop_
_entity.id
_entity.type
_entity.pdbx_description
1 polymer ?
#
loop_
_entity_poly.entity_id
_entity_poly.type
_entity_poly.pdbx_seq_one_letter_code
_entity_poly.pdbx_strand_id
1 'polypeptide(L)' 'MKNPVPGSGLSEIGAWHRFVALGARVHSAFLDVGEGIRTAELADPFGNVLGLIQNPLFDPSAVR' A
#
# COMPACT_ATOMS: atom_id res chain seq x y z
N MET A 1 11.23 -9.34 -18.22
CA MET A 1 9.84 -8.86 -18.32
C MET A 1 9.61 -7.92 -17.15
N LYS A 2 9.49 -6.61 -17.39
CA LYS A 2 9.05 -5.68 -16.34
C LYS A 2 7.53 -5.76 -16.36
N ASN A 3 6.90 -6.26 -15.30
CA ASN A 3 5.45 -6.24 -15.19
C ASN A 3 4.99 -4.78 -15.41
N PRO A 4 3.97 -4.53 -16.26
CA PRO A 4 3.48 -3.19 -16.46
C PRO A 4 2.95 -2.68 -15.11
N VAL A 5 3.47 -1.54 -14.66
CA VAL A 5 2.95 -0.83 -13.50
C VAL A 5 1.63 -0.18 -13.96
N PRO A 6 0.45 -0.60 -13.48
CA PRO A 6 -0.80 0.00 -13.92
C PRO A 6 -0.86 1.44 -13.38
N GLY A 7 -0.78 2.41 -14.29
CA GLY A 7 -0.96 3.81 -13.99
C GLY A 7 -2.37 4.12 -13.49
N SER A 8 -2.46 5.24 -12.76
CA SER A 8 -3.65 5.97 -12.27
C SER A 8 -4.34 5.56 -10.96
N GLY A 9 -4.12 4.37 -10.39
CA GLY A 9 -4.75 3.96 -9.12
C GLY A 9 -3.84 3.95 -7.88
N LEU A 10 -2.55 4.27 -8.04
CA LEU A 10 -1.51 3.99 -7.03
C LEU A 10 -1.43 5.04 -5.90
N SER A 11 -2.33 6.02 -5.88
CA SER A 11 -2.28 7.18 -4.99
C SER A 11 -3.18 7.09 -3.76
N GLU A 12 -4.06 6.10 -3.67
CA GLU A 12 -5.24 6.19 -2.80
C GLU A 12 -4.97 5.79 -1.34
N ILE A 13 -3.93 4.98 -1.08
CA ILE A 13 -3.51 4.70 0.31
C ILE A 13 -2.62 5.86 0.78
N GLY A 14 -3.14 6.67 1.71
CA GLY A 14 -2.61 8.00 2.03
C GLY A 14 -1.12 8.11 2.39
N ALA A 15 -0.47 7.02 2.81
CA ALA A 15 0.96 7.02 3.13
C ALA A 15 1.87 6.58 1.95
N TRP A 16 1.32 6.08 0.85
CA TRP A 16 2.06 5.48 -0.26
C TRP A 16 3.13 6.40 -0.84
N HIS A 17 2.73 7.60 -1.26
CA HIS A 17 3.65 8.57 -1.87
C HIS A 17 4.81 8.95 -0.95
N ARG A 18 4.57 9.00 0.36
CA ARG A 18 5.61 9.31 1.35
C ARG A 18 6.66 8.21 1.40
N PHE A 19 6.25 6.94 1.42
CA PHE A 19 7.20 5.82 1.43
C PHE A 19 8.00 5.75 0.13
N VAL A 20 7.36 5.95 -1.02
CA VAL A 20 8.05 5.98 -2.31
C VAL A 20 9.07 7.12 -2.37
N ALA A 21 8.71 8.32 -1.89
CA ALA A 21 9.63 9.46 -1.79
C ALA A 21 10.83 9.20 -0.87
N LEU A 22 10.67 8.32 0.14
CA LEU A 22 11.75 7.88 1.04
C LEU A 22 12.58 6.71 0.50
N GLY A 23 12.32 6.27 -0.75
CA GLY A 23 13.08 5.22 -1.42
C GLY A 23 12.45 3.83 -1.37
N ALA A 24 11.23 3.69 -0.84
CA ALA A 24 10.50 2.44 -0.95
C ALA A 24 10.08 2.17 -2.41
N ARG A 25 10.05 0.90 -2.80
CA ARG A 25 9.64 0.44 -4.13
C ARG A 25 8.40 -0.43 -4.04
N VAL A 26 7.60 -0.44 -5.10
CA VAL A 26 6.47 -1.37 -5.22
C VAL A 26 6.97 -2.81 -5.10
N HIS A 27 6.48 -3.52 -4.08
CA HIS A 27 6.71 -4.95 -3.92
C HIS A 27 5.54 -5.73 -4.52
N SER A 28 4.32 -5.35 -4.18
CA SER A 28 3.09 -5.86 -4.77
C SER A 28 2.18 -4.71 -5.17
N ALA A 29 1.43 -4.91 -6.25
CA ALA A 29 0.45 -3.92 -6.72
C ALA A 29 -0.73 -3.82 -5.75
N PHE A 30 -1.54 -2.78 -5.91
CA PHE A 30 -2.74 -2.61 -5.11
C PHE A 30 -3.74 -3.73 -5.39
N LEU A 31 -4.31 -4.27 -4.33
CA LEU A 31 -5.37 -5.27 -4.38
C LEU A 31 -6.58 -4.76 -3.60
N ASP A 32 -7.71 -4.65 -4.28
CA ASP A 32 -9.02 -4.52 -3.65
C ASP A 32 -9.44 -5.91 -3.15
N VAL A 33 -9.75 -6.02 -1.86
CA VAL A 33 -10.12 -7.30 -1.23
C VAL A 33 -11.61 -7.35 -0.86
N GLY A 34 -12.40 -6.36 -1.31
CA GLY A 34 -13.82 -6.22 -0.99
C GLY A 34 -14.10 -5.22 0.13
N GLU A 35 -15.37 -4.86 0.29
CA GLU A 35 -15.88 -3.96 1.35
C GLU A 35 -15.21 -2.58 1.42
N GLY A 36 -14.62 -2.12 0.31
CA GLY A 36 -13.86 -0.87 0.25
C GLY A 36 -12.47 -0.97 0.89
N ILE A 37 -12.00 -2.17 1.22
CA ILE A 37 -10.67 -2.44 1.76
C ILE A 37 -9.68 -2.60 0.60
N ARG A 38 -8.57 -1.88 0.69
CA ARG A 38 -7.48 -1.95 -0.27
C ARG A 38 -6.17 -2.24 0.43
N THR A 39 -5.35 -3.08 -0.20
CA THR A 39 -4.03 -3.46 0.30
C THR A 39 -2.96 -3.17 -0.74
N ALA A 40 -1.73 -2.92 -0.30
CA ALA A 40 -0.57 -2.83 -1.16
C ALA A 40 0.70 -3.17 -0.37
N GLU A 41 1.78 -3.53 -1.05
CA GLU A 41 3.06 -3.84 -0.40
C GLU A 41 4.19 -3.02 -1.00
N LEU A 42 5.00 -2.43 -0.14
CA LEU A 42 6.21 -1.71 -0.50
C LEU A 42 7.42 -2.42 0.10
N ALA A 43 8.51 -2.52 -0.65
CA ALA A 43 9.79 -2.91 -0.10
C ALA A 43 10.58 -1.64 0.25
N ASP A 44 11.03 -1.51 1.49
CA ASP A 44 11.87 -0.39 1.92
C ASP A 44 13.34 -0.56 1.44
N PRO A 45 14.18 0.48 1.55
CA PRO A 45 15.60 0.40 1.17
C PRO A 45 16.45 -0.60 1.98
N PHE A 46 15.96 -1.05 3.13
CA PHE A 46 16.66 -1.95 4.03
C PHE A 46 16.31 -3.42 3.77
N GLY A 47 15.34 -3.68 2.88
CA GLY A 47 14.90 -5.01 2.50
C GLY A 47 13.67 -5.52 3.24
N ASN A 48 13.02 -4.70 4.07
CA ASN A 48 11.76 -5.06 4.71
C ASN A 48 10.59 -4.89 3.75
N VAL A 49 9.54 -5.71 3.93
CA VAL A 49 8.26 -5.53 3.24
C VAL A 49 7.28 -4.85 4.19
N LEU A 50 6.74 -3.71 3.75
CA LEU A 50 5.74 -2.91 4.43
C LEU A 50 4.37 -3.18 3.79
N GLY A 51 3.48 -3.83 4.55
CA GLY A 51 2.08 -3.99 4.18
C GLY A 51 1.31 -2.72 4.50
N LEU A 52 0.59 -2.17 3.52
CA LEU A 52 -0.28 -1.02 3.65
C LEU A 52 -1.72 -1.47 3.46
N ILE A 53 -2.59 -1.08 4.41
CA ILE A 53 -4.02 -1.40 4.37
C ILE A 53 -4.80 -0.10 4.56
N GLN A 54 -5.65 0.23 3.59
CA GLN A 54 -6.70 1.21 3.77
C GLN A 54 -7.99 0.45 4.04
N ASN A 55 -8.42 0.50 5.30
CA ASN A 55 -9.61 -0.20 5.77
C ASN A 55 -10.58 0.82 6.39
N PRO A 56 -11.68 1.17 5.71
CA PRO A 56 -12.67 2.10 6.27
C PRO A 56 -13.42 1.53 7.47
N LEU A 57 -13.36 0.21 7.68
CA LEU A 57 -14.01 -0.49 8.80
C LEU A 57 -13.13 -0.52 10.06
N PHE A 58 -11.88 -0.05 9.98
CA PHE A 58 -10.98 -0.06 11.12
C PHE A 58 -11.32 1.08 12.08
N ASP A 59 -11.83 0.73 13.26
CA ASP A 59 -12.05 1.64 14.38
C ASP A 59 -10.85 1.58 15.34
N PRO A 60 -10.00 2.63 15.39
CA PRO A 60 -8.85 2.67 16.29
C PRO A 60 -9.25 2.62 17.77
N SER A 61 -10.47 3.03 18.13
CA SER A 61 -10.95 3.02 19.51
C SER A 61 -11.34 1.62 19.98
N ALA A 62 -11.61 0.71 19.05
CA ALA A 62 -11.90 -0.70 19.33
C ALA A 62 -10.63 -1.55 19.56
N VAL A 63 -9.45 -0.96 19.38
CA VAL A 63 -8.14 -1.60 19.61
C VAL A 63 -7.48 -0.96 20.84
N ARG A 64 -7.14 -1.76 21.85
CA ARG A 64 -6.54 -1.32 23.11
C ARG A 64 -5.16 -1.91 23.31
#